data_AF-A0A1F2VQW6-F1
#
_entry.id   AF-A0A1F2VQW6-F1
#
_cell.length_a   1.000
_cell.length_b   1.000
_cell.length_c   1.000
_cell.angle_alpha   90.00
_cell.angle_beta   90.00
_cell.angle_gamma   90.00
#
_symmetry.space_group_name_H-M   'P 1'
#
loop_
_entity.id
_entity.type
_entity.pdbx_description
1 polymer ?
#
loop_
_entity_poly.entity_id
_entity_poly.type
_entity_poly.pdbx_seq_one_letter_code
_entity_poly.pdbx_strand_id
1 'polypeptide(L)'
;MQPAADPWGFEDAAVETWGDILGPQALDLALLAAFIALAMVSFSRKSVALKFVTFAAAIGYMGFAKSYLISITNIFSVIDLNLPVVKYNLAWYLFFGFTIVSTMLWGRLYCGRVCAYGALTQTLDAVLPAWTRVEVPRAVEKRAAWIKFGLLAGVLAYYLITRDLLVYQYVEPFWMFGLFGTTTMWVALGALLAATLVVRNLYCRFLCPVGAALGLLSYLTVFRIKRWSECDTCRICQKACQWGAIEGPKILMTECVRCDDCERLYADTARCPHWRIIDYNSKKIAVLPLLPVR
;
A
#
# COMPACT_ATOMS: atom_id res chain seq x y z
N MET A 1 9.80 -43.35 52.71
CA MET A 1 8.55 -42.83 52.14
C MET A 1 8.87 -42.33 50.74
N GLN A 2 8.53 -43.12 49.72
CA GLN A 2 8.62 -42.67 48.32
C GLN A 2 7.48 -41.67 48.07
N PRO A 3 7.70 -40.57 47.34
CA PRO A 3 6.60 -39.69 46.94
C PRO A 3 5.63 -40.48 46.05
N ALA A 4 4.34 -40.36 46.35
CA ALA A 4 3.27 -40.99 45.59
C ALA A 4 3.35 -40.55 44.12
N ALA A 5 3.36 -41.52 43.21
CA ALA A 5 3.19 -41.26 41.79
C ALA A 5 1.84 -40.56 41.57
N ASP A 6 1.85 -39.51 40.75
CA ASP A 6 0.67 -38.80 40.26
C ASP A 6 -0.43 -39.81 39.83
N PRO A 7 -1.60 -39.82 40.49
CA PRO A 7 -2.71 -40.72 40.14
C PRO A 7 -3.35 -40.45 38.77
N TRP A 8 -3.04 -39.31 38.14
CA TRP A 8 -3.71 -38.80 36.96
C TRP A 8 -2.84 -38.80 35.69
N GLY A 9 -1.58 -39.24 35.78
CA GLY A 9 -0.72 -39.54 34.62
C GLY A 9 -0.61 -38.40 33.62
N PHE A 10 -0.73 -37.15 34.07
CA PHE A 10 -0.46 -36.02 33.20
C PHE A 10 1.06 -35.96 33.08
N GLU A 11 1.60 -36.37 31.92
CA GLU A 11 2.95 -35.96 31.56
C GLU A 11 2.99 -34.44 31.73
N ASP A 12 3.87 -33.96 32.61
CA ASP A 12 4.13 -32.53 32.78
C ASP A 12 4.29 -31.95 31.38
N ALA A 13 3.28 -31.21 30.90
CA ALA A 13 3.28 -30.70 29.54
C ALA A 13 4.56 -29.90 29.36
N ALA A 14 5.51 -30.45 28.60
CA ALA A 14 6.83 -29.88 28.44
C ALA A 14 6.67 -28.42 28.07
N VAL A 15 7.22 -27.51 28.89
CA VAL A 15 7.08 -26.07 28.67
C VAL A 15 7.70 -25.78 27.31
N GLU A 16 6.85 -25.51 26.30
CA GLU A 16 7.29 -25.26 24.93
C GLU A 16 8.39 -24.20 24.94
N THR A 17 9.59 -24.60 24.50
CA THR A 17 10.73 -23.71 24.41
C THR A 17 10.55 -22.75 23.23
N TRP A 18 11.06 -21.51 23.34
CA TRP A 18 11.00 -20.54 22.23
C TRP A 18 11.63 -21.09 20.93
N GLY A 19 12.58 -22.03 21.02
CA GLY A 19 13.15 -22.72 19.87
C GLY A 19 12.15 -23.60 19.11
N ASP A 20 11.26 -24.29 19.82
CA ASP A 20 10.24 -25.16 19.21
C ASP A 20 9.13 -24.34 18.54
N ILE A 21 8.85 -23.15 19.09
CA ILE A 21 7.88 -22.20 18.56
C ILE A 21 8.44 -21.44 17.34
N LEU A 22 9.69 -20.99 17.41
CA LEU A 22 10.33 -20.22 16.33
C LEU A 22 10.79 -21.10 15.17
N GLY A 23 11.22 -22.33 15.42
CA GLY A 23 11.71 -23.27 14.39
C GLY A 23 10.82 -23.35 13.15
N PRO A 24 9.51 -23.68 13.27
CA PRO A 24 8.61 -23.78 12.13
C PRO A 24 8.28 -22.42 11.47
N GLN A 25 8.44 -21.30 12.18
CA GLN A 25 8.12 -19.96 11.69
C GLN A 25 9.33 -19.20 11.15
N ALA A 26 10.54 -19.68 11.43
CA ALA A 26 11.78 -18.96 11.17
C ALA A 26 11.94 -18.63 9.68
N LEU A 27 11.62 -19.59 8.80
CA LEU A 27 11.70 -19.38 7.35
C LEU A 27 10.71 -18.30 6.90
N ASP A 28 9.46 -18.37 7.36
CA ASP A 28 8.42 -17.40 6.98
C ASP A 28 8.73 -16.00 7.50
N LEU A 29 9.23 -15.90 8.73
CA LEU A 29 9.70 -14.66 9.31
C LEU A 29 10.89 -14.09 8.55
N ALA A 30 11.87 -14.93 8.20
CA ALA A 30 13.05 -14.50 7.45
C ALA A 30 12.68 -14.01 6.04
N LEU A 31 11.81 -14.74 5.33
CA LEU A 31 11.33 -14.36 4.00
C LEU A 31 10.49 -13.07 4.04
N LEU A 32 9.60 -12.94 5.03
CA LEU A 32 8.82 -11.73 5.22
C LEU A 32 9.72 -10.53 5.55
N ALA A 33 10.69 -10.70 6.46
CA ALA A 33 11.65 -9.66 6.79
C ALA A 33 12.49 -9.24 5.58
N ALA A 34 12.95 -10.20 4.78
CA ALA A 34 13.66 -9.94 3.52
C ALA A 34 12.79 -9.18 2.52
N PHE A 35 11.50 -9.53 2.39
CA PHE A 35 10.56 -8.82 1.54
C PHE A 35 10.30 -7.38 2.03
N ILE A 36 10.10 -7.19 3.33
CA ILE A 36 9.96 -5.85 3.93
C ILE A 36 11.22 -5.02 3.70
N ALA A 37 12.40 -5.61 3.88
CA ALA A 37 13.67 -4.94 3.60
C ALA A 37 13.79 -4.54 2.13
N LEU A 38 13.43 -5.43 1.19
CA LEU A 38 13.37 -5.12 -0.23
C LEU A 38 12.44 -3.94 -0.51
N ALA A 39 11.23 -3.96 0.05
CA ALA A 39 10.26 -2.88 -0.12
C ALA A 39 10.78 -1.54 0.43
N MET A 40 11.44 -1.55 1.59
CA MET A 40 12.03 -0.36 2.21
C MET A 40 13.24 0.16 1.44
N VAL A 41 14.12 -0.71 0.94
CA VAL A 41 15.25 -0.32 0.09
C VAL A 41 14.74 0.26 -1.23
N SER A 42 13.72 -0.38 -1.83
CA SER A 42 13.08 0.06 -3.06
C SER A 42 12.40 1.43 -2.92
N PHE A 43 11.75 1.68 -1.78
CA PHE A 43 11.18 2.98 -1.43
C PHE A 43 12.26 4.04 -1.18
N SER A 44 13.28 3.72 -0.38
CA SER A 44 14.33 4.67 0.02
C SER A 44 15.22 5.10 -1.15
N ARG A 45 15.58 4.15 -2.02
CA ARG A 45 16.37 4.41 -3.23
C ARG A 45 15.55 5.10 -4.33
N LYS A 46 14.22 5.08 -4.24
CA LYS A 46 13.28 5.62 -5.26
C LYS A 46 13.58 5.13 -6.68
N SER A 47 14.22 3.97 -6.83
CA SER A 47 14.61 3.42 -8.14
C SER A 47 13.42 2.79 -8.84
N VAL A 48 13.33 2.99 -10.16
CA VAL A 48 12.28 2.40 -11.01
C VAL A 48 12.47 0.89 -11.13
N ALA A 49 13.71 0.43 -11.32
CA ALA A 49 14.01 -1.00 -11.41
C ALA A 49 13.64 -1.74 -10.12
N LEU A 50 14.10 -1.22 -8.96
CA LEU A 50 13.75 -1.81 -7.66
C LEU A 50 12.24 -1.79 -7.40
N LYS A 51 11.51 -0.78 -7.89
CA LYS A 51 10.05 -0.73 -7.80
C LYS A 51 9.41 -1.93 -8.49
N PHE A 52 9.78 -2.22 -9.73
CA PHE A 52 9.22 -3.37 -10.45
C PHE A 52 9.68 -4.72 -9.88
N VAL A 53 10.91 -4.83 -9.38
CA VAL A 53 11.37 -6.03 -8.67
C VAL A 53 10.53 -6.27 -7.41
N THR A 54 10.24 -5.21 -6.65
CA THR A 54 9.37 -5.30 -5.46
C THR A 54 7.94 -5.66 -5.84
N PHE A 55 7.43 -5.17 -6.97
CA PHE A 55 6.10 -5.52 -7.47
C PHE A 55 5.98 -6.98 -7.87
N ALA A 56 6.98 -7.51 -8.59
CA ALA A 56 7.03 -8.93 -8.92
C ALA A 56 7.05 -9.78 -7.64
N ALA A 57 7.87 -9.40 -6.64
CA ALA A 57 7.90 -10.07 -5.34
C ALA A 57 6.55 -9.95 -4.60
N ALA A 58 5.90 -8.78 -4.59
CA ALA A 58 4.60 -8.58 -3.95
C ALA A 58 3.51 -9.46 -4.58
N ILE A 59 3.47 -9.55 -5.91
CA ILE A 59 2.48 -10.35 -6.63
C ILE A 59 2.76 -11.85 -6.44
N GLY A 60 4.00 -12.28 -6.65
CA GLY A 60 4.37 -13.70 -6.59
C GLY A 60 4.40 -14.25 -5.17
N TYR A 61 5.13 -13.59 -4.26
CA TYR A 61 5.31 -14.06 -2.88
C TYR A 61 4.12 -13.71 -1.99
N MET A 62 3.79 -12.42 -1.83
CA MET A 62 2.72 -12.01 -0.91
C MET A 62 1.33 -12.33 -1.44
N GLY A 63 1.13 -12.22 -2.75
CA GLY A 63 -0.08 -12.63 -3.45
C GLY A 63 -0.19 -14.15 -3.52
N PHE A 64 0.40 -14.76 -4.57
CA PHE A 64 0.13 -16.17 -4.89
C PHE A 64 0.72 -17.17 -3.89
N ALA A 65 1.96 -16.98 -3.40
CA ALA A 65 2.59 -17.99 -2.53
C ALA A 65 2.04 -17.98 -1.10
N LYS A 66 1.81 -16.80 -0.51
CA LYS A 66 1.38 -16.65 0.89
C LYS A 66 -0.07 -16.19 1.03
N SER A 67 -0.61 -15.41 0.09
CA SER A 67 -1.94 -14.78 0.22
C SER A 67 -2.12 -13.98 1.52
N TYR A 68 -1.02 -13.49 2.11
CA TYR A 68 -1.00 -12.70 3.33
C TYR A 68 -1.14 -11.21 2.97
N LEU A 69 -2.38 -10.75 2.81
CA LEU A 69 -2.69 -9.35 2.55
C LEU A 69 -3.44 -8.75 3.76
N ILE A 70 -3.22 -7.45 4.00
CA ILE A 70 -4.07 -6.71 4.94
C ILE A 70 -5.47 -6.59 4.31
N SER A 71 -6.40 -7.37 4.88
CA SER A 71 -7.84 -7.43 4.61
C SER A 71 -8.64 -6.70 5.70
N ILE A 72 -9.89 -6.38 5.41
CA ILE A 72 -10.88 -5.86 6.37
C ILE A 72 -11.09 -6.78 7.58
N THR A 73 -10.86 -8.08 7.43
CA THR A 73 -10.92 -9.03 8.56
C THR A 73 -9.94 -8.67 9.68
N ASN A 74 -8.77 -8.10 9.35
CA ASN A 74 -7.84 -7.62 10.37
C ASN A 74 -8.41 -6.44 11.16
N ILE A 75 -9.24 -5.60 10.53
CA ILE A 75 -9.93 -4.50 11.21
C ILE A 75 -10.99 -5.07 12.15
N PHE A 76 -11.74 -6.09 11.70
CA PHE A 76 -12.71 -6.80 12.55
C PHE A 76 -12.04 -7.43 13.78
N SER A 77 -10.91 -8.12 13.59
CA SER A 77 -10.13 -8.72 14.69
C SER A 77 -9.67 -7.69 15.72
N VAL A 78 -9.27 -6.49 15.28
CA VAL A 78 -8.89 -5.39 16.18
C VAL A 78 -10.11 -4.85 16.93
N ILE A 79 -11.26 -4.70 16.26
CA ILE A 79 -12.51 -4.23 16.88
C ILE A 79 -12.97 -5.17 18.00
N ASP A 80 -12.90 -6.47 17.77
CA ASP A 80 -13.33 -7.47 18.75
C ASP A 80 -12.26 -7.81 19.79
N LEU A 81 -11.09 -7.17 19.71
CA LEU A 81 -9.91 -7.47 20.54
C LEU A 81 -9.53 -8.97 20.50
N ASN A 82 -9.94 -9.67 19.44
CA ASN A 82 -9.67 -11.09 19.21
C ASN A 82 -8.46 -11.22 18.29
N LEU A 83 -7.31 -10.79 18.80
CA LEU A 83 -6.04 -10.85 18.08
C LEU A 83 -5.47 -12.27 18.17
N PRO A 84 -4.83 -12.77 17.09
CA PRO A 84 -4.27 -14.11 17.07
C PRO A 84 -3.19 -14.27 18.16
N VAL A 85 -3.05 -15.46 18.74
CA VAL A 85 -2.08 -15.70 19.83
C VAL A 85 -0.67 -15.34 19.35
N VAL A 86 -0.03 -14.41 20.07
CA VAL A 86 1.25 -13.78 19.67
C VAL A 86 2.32 -14.81 19.37
N LYS A 87 2.47 -15.82 20.24
CA LYS A 87 3.51 -16.86 20.13
C LYS A 87 3.49 -17.61 18.80
N TYR A 88 2.31 -17.81 18.21
CA TYR A 88 2.17 -18.60 16.99
C TYR A 88 1.89 -17.76 15.74
N ASN A 89 1.89 -16.42 15.83
CA ASN A 89 1.51 -15.57 14.71
C ASN A 89 2.48 -14.39 14.52
N LEU A 90 3.76 -14.58 14.82
CA LEU A 90 4.77 -13.50 14.78
C LEU A 90 4.83 -12.82 13.42
N ALA A 91 4.70 -13.57 12.32
CA ALA A 91 4.73 -13.01 10.96
C ALA A 91 3.56 -12.04 10.70
N TRP A 92 2.36 -12.37 11.21
CA TRP A 92 1.19 -11.50 11.11
C TRP A 92 1.43 -10.21 11.89
N TYR A 93 1.93 -10.28 13.12
CA TYR A 93 2.23 -9.09 13.93
C TYR A 93 3.33 -8.23 13.33
N LEU A 94 4.38 -8.85 12.79
CA LEU A 94 5.45 -8.15 12.08
C LEU A 94 4.89 -7.38 10.89
N PHE A 95 4.06 -8.03 10.07
CA PHE A 95 3.48 -7.42 8.87
C PHE A 95 2.44 -6.34 9.17
N PHE A 96 1.55 -6.61 10.11
CA PHE A 96 0.53 -5.67 10.57
C PHE A 96 1.18 -4.44 11.22
N GLY A 97 2.12 -4.65 12.14
CA GLY A 97 2.90 -3.59 12.78
C GLY A 97 3.68 -2.76 11.78
N PHE A 98 4.37 -3.40 10.83
CA PHE A 98 5.05 -2.71 9.73
C PHE A 98 4.06 -1.86 8.92
N THR A 99 2.88 -2.38 8.58
CA THR A 99 1.87 -1.65 7.82
C THR A 99 1.39 -0.40 8.55
N ILE A 100 1.05 -0.51 9.84
CA ILE A 100 0.59 0.63 10.64
C ILE A 100 1.70 1.66 10.83
N VAL A 101 2.89 1.23 11.25
CA VAL A 101 4.04 2.14 11.48
C VAL A 101 4.45 2.83 10.20
N SER A 102 4.62 2.11 9.09
CA SER A 102 4.95 2.72 7.81
C SER A 102 3.86 3.68 7.31
N THR A 103 2.59 3.37 7.58
CA THR A 103 1.46 4.25 7.24
C THR A 103 1.48 5.56 8.02
N MET A 104 1.77 5.51 9.32
CA MET A 104 1.90 6.70 10.15
C MET A 104 3.16 7.52 9.82
N LEU A 105 4.24 6.88 9.38
CA LEU A 105 5.47 7.59 9.04
C LEU A 105 5.40 8.26 7.66
N TRP A 106 5.07 7.52 6.59
CA TRP A 106 5.16 8.00 5.20
C TRP A 106 3.82 8.13 4.46
N GLY A 107 2.72 7.69 5.07
CA GLY A 107 1.42 7.50 4.42
C GLY A 107 1.33 6.09 3.89
N ARG A 108 0.38 5.81 2.99
CA ARG A 108 0.05 4.44 2.53
C ARG A 108 1.10 3.73 1.68
N LEU A 109 2.34 3.62 2.18
CA LEU A 109 3.46 2.90 1.59
C LEU A 109 3.11 1.44 1.32
N TYR A 110 2.30 0.84 2.21
CA TYR A 110 1.75 -0.51 1.99
C TYR A 110 1.05 -0.62 0.64
N CYS A 111 0.07 0.25 0.35
CA CYS A 111 -0.67 0.24 -0.91
C CYS A 111 0.24 0.53 -2.12
N GLY A 112 1.27 1.37 -1.95
CA GLY A 112 2.17 1.76 -3.02
C GLY A 112 3.22 0.72 -3.38
N ARG A 113 3.77 -0.02 -2.40
CA ARG A 113 4.96 -0.87 -2.56
C ARG A 113 4.79 -2.34 -2.17
N VAL A 114 3.82 -2.66 -1.33
CA VAL A 114 3.77 -3.96 -0.61
C VAL A 114 2.52 -4.77 -0.97
N CYS A 115 1.38 -4.09 -1.13
CA CYS A 115 0.12 -4.71 -1.52
C CYS A 115 0.22 -5.33 -2.92
N ALA A 116 -0.03 -6.64 -3.04
CA ALA A 116 0.00 -7.38 -4.30
C ALA A 116 -0.96 -6.80 -5.36
N TYR A 117 -2.18 -6.45 -4.95
CA TYR A 117 -3.17 -5.85 -5.87
C TYR A 117 -2.77 -4.43 -6.33
N GLY A 118 -2.20 -3.64 -5.42
CA GLY A 118 -1.64 -2.33 -5.75
C GLY A 118 -0.44 -2.40 -6.70
N ALA A 119 0.43 -3.40 -6.51
CA ALA A 119 1.55 -3.70 -7.40
C ALA A 119 1.06 -4.17 -8.79
N LEU A 120 0.06 -5.05 -8.83
CA LEU A 120 -0.55 -5.54 -10.07
C LEU A 120 -1.10 -4.37 -10.90
N THR A 121 -1.93 -3.52 -10.29
CA THR A 121 -2.58 -2.40 -10.98
C THR A 121 -1.60 -1.32 -11.46
N GLN A 122 -0.56 -1.02 -10.68
CA GLN A 122 0.53 -0.12 -11.12
C GLN A 122 1.37 -0.74 -12.25
N THR A 123 1.61 -2.05 -12.21
CA THR A 123 2.35 -2.74 -13.28
C THR A 123 1.54 -2.76 -14.57
N LEU A 124 0.24 -3.01 -14.48
CA LEU A 124 -0.69 -2.88 -15.61
C LEU A 124 -0.68 -1.46 -16.20
N ASP A 125 -0.57 -0.41 -15.38
CA ASP A 125 -0.46 0.97 -15.90
C ASP A 125 0.87 1.27 -16.59
N ALA A 126 1.95 0.59 -16.22
CA ALA A 126 3.23 0.71 -16.89
C ALA A 126 3.28 -0.02 -18.24
N VAL A 127 2.51 -1.11 -18.39
CA VAL A 127 2.50 -1.95 -19.60
C VAL A 127 1.45 -1.49 -20.61
N LEU A 128 0.29 -1.02 -20.13
CA LEU A 128 -0.84 -0.70 -21.01
C LEU A 128 -0.66 0.64 -21.74
N PRO A 129 -0.99 0.72 -23.04
CA PRO A 129 -0.88 1.97 -23.80
C PRO A 129 -1.80 3.06 -23.28
N ALA A 130 -1.37 4.32 -23.39
CA ALA A 130 -2.15 5.48 -22.95
C ALA A 130 -3.53 5.59 -23.64
N TRP A 131 -3.67 5.15 -24.89
CA TRP A 131 -4.93 5.23 -25.65
C TRP A 131 -6.04 4.31 -25.11
N THR A 132 -5.69 3.27 -24.34
CA THR A 132 -6.67 2.41 -23.67
C THR A 132 -7.26 3.04 -22.41
N ARG A 133 -6.65 4.14 -21.93
CA ARG A 133 -6.97 4.75 -20.65
C ARG A 133 -7.92 5.92 -20.82
N VAL A 134 -9.00 5.93 -20.03
CA VAL A 134 -9.93 7.06 -19.93
C VAL A 134 -9.60 7.86 -18.68
N GLU A 135 -9.33 9.16 -18.85
CA GLU A 135 -9.14 10.08 -17.75
C GLU A 135 -10.50 10.56 -17.22
N VAL A 136 -10.83 10.16 -15.99
CA VAL A 136 -12.07 10.56 -15.33
C VAL A 136 -11.99 12.05 -14.95
N PRO A 137 -13.03 12.86 -15.21
CA PRO A 137 -13.07 14.24 -14.77
C PRO A 137 -12.89 14.36 -13.24
N ARG A 138 -12.08 15.32 -12.81
CA ARG A 138 -11.68 15.46 -11.39
C ARG A 138 -12.85 15.60 -10.42
N ALA A 139 -13.92 16.28 -10.82
CA ALA A 139 -15.11 16.42 -9.98
C ALA A 139 -15.80 15.08 -9.71
N VAL A 140 -15.87 14.22 -10.73
CA VAL A 140 -16.43 12.86 -10.63
C VAL A 140 -15.51 12.00 -9.78
N GLU A 141 -14.20 12.05 -10.04
CA GLU A 141 -13.20 11.31 -9.27
C GLU A 141 -13.28 11.60 -7.77
N LYS A 142 -13.35 12.88 -7.37
CA LYS A 142 -13.45 13.26 -5.96
C LYS A 142 -14.72 12.73 -5.29
N ARG A 143 -15.86 12.79 -5.98
CA ARG A 143 -17.13 12.27 -5.48
C ARG A 143 -17.10 10.74 -5.39
N ALA A 144 -16.59 10.09 -6.43
CA ALA A 144 -16.45 8.64 -6.45
C ALA A 144 -15.45 8.13 -5.40
N ALA A 145 -14.44 8.91 -5.04
CA ALA A 145 -13.50 8.56 -3.97
C ALA A 145 -14.19 8.46 -2.60
N TRP A 146 -15.38 9.06 -2.40
CA TRP A 146 -16.18 8.86 -1.18
C TRP A 146 -16.83 7.47 -1.10
N ILE A 147 -17.01 6.78 -2.23
CA ILE A 147 -17.66 5.46 -2.29
C ILE A 147 -16.92 4.46 -1.40
N LYS A 148 -15.58 4.40 -1.44
CA LYS A 148 -14.81 3.47 -0.59
C LYS A 148 -14.96 3.75 0.92
N PHE A 149 -15.21 5.01 1.31
CA PHE A 149 -15.45 5.35 2.71
C PHE A 149 -16.87 4.95 3.13
N GLY A 150 -17.85 5.14 2.24
CA GLY A 150 -19.21 4.61 2.42
C GLY A 150 -19.22 3.08 2.49
N LEU A 151 -18.45 2.41 1.64
CA LEU A 151 -18.28 0.95 1.65
C LEU A 151 -17.62 0.48 2.96
N LEU A 152 -16.55 1.13 3.40
CA LEU A 152 -15.91 0.83 4.68
C LEU A 152 -16.92 0.97 5.83
N ALA A 153 -17.66 2.07 5.90
CA ALA A 153 -18.67 2.30 6.93
C ALA A 153 -19.80 1.27 6.87
N GLY A 154 -20.30 0.94 5.67
CA GLY A 154 -21.37 -0.04 5.47
C GLY A 154 -20.95 -1.45 5.86
N VAL A 155 -19.73 -1.86 5.49
CA VAL A 155 -19.20 -3.19 5.83
C VAL A 155 -18.91 -3.30 7.32
N LEU A 156 -18.40 -2.24 7.95
CA LEU A 156 -18.24 -2.19 9.41
C LEU A 156 -19.60 -2.25 10.12
N ALA A 157 -20.60 -1.50 9.66
CA ALA A 157 -21.94 -1.53 10.25
C ALA A 157 -22.59 -2.91 10.10
N TYR A 158 -22.49 -3.52 8.91
CA TYR A 158 -22.96 -4.89 8.67
C TYR A 158 -22.29 -5.86 9.64
N TYR A 159 -20.96 -5.81 9.75
CA TYR A 159 -20.20 -6.66 10.66
C TYR A 159 -20.63 -6.49 12.12
N LEU A 160 -20.82 -5.26 12.59
CA LEU A 160 -21.23 -4.99 13.95
C LEU A 160 -22.63 -5.55 14.29
N ILE A 161 -23.50 -5.68 13.28
CA ILE A 161 -24.86 -6.22 13.43
C ILE A 161 -24.87 -7.75 13.33
N THR A 162 -24.25 -8.31 12.29
CA THR A 162 -24.37 -9.74 11.95
C THR A 162 -23.25 -10.59 12.55
N ARG A 163 -22.10 -9.97 12.87
CA ARG A 163 -20.84 -10.65 13.23
C ARG A 163 -20.34 -11.64 12.18
N ASP A 164 -20.81 -11.49 10.93
CA ASP A 164 -20.41 -12.35 9.83
C ASP A 164 -19.13 -11.84 9.18
N LEU A 165 -18.04 -12.60 9.32
CA LEU A 165 -16.77 -12.28 8.67
C LEU A 165 -16.82 -12.50 7.16
N LEU A 166 -17.65 -13.43 6.66
CA LEU A 166 -17.66 -13.86 5.26
C LEU A 166 -18.05 -12.76 4.27
N VAL A 167 -18.57 -11.62 4.75
CA VAL A 167 -18.79 -10.44 3.93
C VAL A 167 -17.52 -9.98 3.19
N TYR A 168 -16.33 -10.26 3.72
CA TYR A 168 -15.05 -9.86 3.10
C TYR A 168 -14.91 -10.38 1.67
N GLN A 169 -15.43 -11.58 1.36
CA GLN A 169 -15.26 -12.23 0.06
C GLN A 169 -15.92 -11.47 -1.10
N TYR A 170 -16.99 -10.71 -0.80
CA TYR A 170 -17.73 -9.92 -1.78
C TYR A 170 -17.17 -8.52 -1.96
N VAL A 171 -16.52 -8.00 -0.92
CA VAL A 171 -16.03 -6.63 -0.87
C VAL A 171 -14.59 -6.57 -1.37
N GLU A 172 -13.79 -7.59 -1.07
CA GLU A 172 -12.36 -7.63 -1.36
C GLU A 172 -12.01 -8.75 -2.35
N PRO A 173 -11.47 -8.44 -3.54
CA PRO A 173 -11.08 -9.43 -4.53
C PRO A 173 -9.79 -10.16 -4.16
N PHE A 174 -9.30 -10.09 -2.91
CA PHE A 174 -8.01 -10.62 -2.51
C PHE A 174 -7.95 -12.15 -2.54
N TRP A 175 -9.10 -12.83 -2.41
CA TRP A 175 -9.23 -14.27 -2.59
C TRP A 175 -8.73 -14.76 -3.96
N MET A 176 -8.65 -13.88 -4.97
CA MET A 176 -8.12 -14.22 -6.29
C MET A 176 -6.69 -14.78 -6.25
N PHE A 177 -5.88 -14.33 -5.29
CA PHE A 177 -4.49 -14.78 -5.15
C PHE A 177 -4.39 -16.18 -4.53
N GLY A 178 -5.36 -16.54 -3.68
CA GLY A 178 -5.52 -17.90 -3.18
C GLY A 178 -6.18 -18.84 -4.19
N LEU A 179 -6.68 -18.32 -5.32
CA LEU A 179 -7.42 -19.07 -6.34
C LEU A 179 -8.68 -19.78 -5.80
N PHE A 180 -9.24 -19.29 -4.69
CA PHE A 180 -10.43 -19.84 -4.05
C PHE A 180 -11.64 -18.95 -4.34
N GLY A 181 -12.54 -19.38 -5.22
CA GLY A 181 -13.76 -18.60 -5.52
C GLY A 181 -14.77 -19.35 -6.35
N THR A 182 -16.03 -18.93 -6.27
CA THR A 182 -17.13 -19.48 -7.08
C THR A 182 -17.16 -18.83 -8.46
N THR A 183 -17.87 -19.45 -9.42
CA THR A 183 -17.99 -18.94 -10.79
C THR A 183 -18.47 -17.49 -10.85
N THR A 184 -19.43 -17.11 -10.01
CA THR A 184 -19.95 -15.74 -9.95
C THR A 184 -18.88 -14.75 -9.48
N MET A 185 -18.08 -15.13 -8.49
CA MET A 185 -16.98 -14.30 -7.99
C MET A 185 -15.90 -14.10 -9.05
N TRP A 186 -15.56 -15.14 -9.83
CA TRP A 186 -14.62 -15.04 -10.95
C TRP A 186 -15.12 -14.14 -12.08
N VAL A 187 -16.41 -14.22 -12.42
CA VAL A 187 -17.04 -13.31 -13.41
C VAL A 187 -16.98 -11.86 -12.92
N ALA A 188 -17.32 -11.61 -11.65
CA ALA A 188 -17.25 -10.28 -11.06
C ALA A 188 -15.82 -9.73 -11.03
N LEU A 189 -14.84 -10.56 -10.67
CA LEU A 189 -13.43 -10.21 -10.72
C LEU A 189 -12.97 -9.89 -12.14
N GLY A 190 -13.35 -10.71 -13.13
CA GLY A 190 -13.05 -10.47 -14.54
C GLY A 190 -13.58 -9.12 -15.01
N ALA A 191 -14.81 -8.78 -14.65
CA ALA A 191 -15.40 -7.47 -14.93
C ALA A 191 -14.65 -6.32 -14.24
N LEU A 192 -14.25 -6.49 -12.98
CA LEU A 192 -13.48 -5.50 -12.22
C LEU A 192 -12.09 -5.26 -12.84
N LEU A 193 -11.40 -6.32 -13.23
CA LEU A 193 -10.09 -6.25 -13.89
C LEU A 193 -10.22 -5.60 -15.27
N ALA A 194 -11.22 -5.98 -16.06
CA ALA A 194 -11.52 -5.34 -17.35
C ALA A 194 -11.80 -3.85 -17.19
N ALA A 195 -12.61 -3.47 -16.20
CA ALA A 195 -12.86 -2.06 -15.90
C ALA A 195 -11.59 -1.32 -15.44
N THR A 196 -10.66 -2.02 -14.79
CA THR A 196 -9.33 -1.49 -14.40
C THR A 196 -8.41 -1.27 -15.61
N LEU A 197 -8.64 -1.93 -16.76
CA LEU A 197 -7.94 -1.64 -18.01
C LEU A 197 -8.34 -0.27 -18.58
N VAL A 198 -9.61 0.11 -18.44
CA VAL A 198 -10.11 1.41 -18.92
C VAL A 198 -9.82 2.53 -17.91
N VAL A 199 -10.13 2.29 -16.63
CA VAL A 199 -9.96 3.27 -15.56
C VAL A 199 -8.82 2.84 -14.63
N ARG A 200 -7.76 3.65 -14.59
CA ARG A 200 -6.58 3.39 -13.77
C ARG A 200 -6.94 3.16 -12.31
N ASN A 201 -6.46 2.04 -11.75
CA ASN A 201 -6.55 1.70 -10.33
C ASN A 201 -7.99 1.78 -9.77
N LEU A 202 -9.01 1.43 -10.58
CA LEU A 202 -10.43 1.60 -10.25
C LEU A 202 -10.79 1.08 -8.85
N TYR A 203 -10.47 -0.19 -8.57
CA TYR A 203 -10.77 -0.81 -7.27
C TYR A 203 -10.09 -0.07 -6.11
N CYS A 204 -8.78 0.16 -6.19
CA CYS A 204 -8.03 0.83 -5.14
C CYS A 204 -8.46 2.29 -4.90
N ARG A 205 -8.96 2.98 -5.93
CA ARG A 205 -9.42 4.38 -5.84
C ARG A 205 -10.83 4.51 -5.29
N PHE A 206 -11.74 3.61 -5.66
CA PHE A 206 -13.17 3.80 -5.41
C PHE A 206 -13.84 2.72 -4.57
N LEU A 207 -13.27 1.51 -4.47
CA LEU A 207 -13.92 0.35 -3.86
C LEU A 207 -13.12 -0.31 -2.74
N CYS A 208 -11.83 -0.02 -2.56
CA CYS A 208 -11.02 -0.71 -1.57
C CYS A 208 -11.26 -0.18 -0.13
N PRO A 209 -11.88 -0.97 0.78
CA PRO A 209 -12.19 -0.51 2.13
C PRO A 209 -10.93 -0.42 3.00
N VAL A 210 -9.99 -1.35 2.87
CA VAL A 210 -8.68 -1.26 3.55
C VAL A 210 -7.91 -0.03 3.09
N GLY A 211 -7.97 0.31 1.81
CA GLY A 211 -7.39 1.53 1.26
C GLY A 211 -8.02 2.81 1.84
N ALA A 212 -9.33 2.77 2.14
CA ALA A 212 -10.02 3.84 2.85
C ALA A 212 -9.56 3.94 4.31
N ALA A 213 -9.48 2.82 5.03
CA ALA A 213 -9.04 2.77 6.43
C ALA A 213 -7.59 3.30 6.58
N LEU A 214 -6.66 2.80 5.76
CA LEU A 214 -5.28 3.31 5.73
C LEU A 214 -5.20 4.76 5.22
N GLY A 215 -6.17 5.18 4.41
CA GLY A 215 -6.31 6.56 3.95
C GLY A 215 -6.63 7.51 5.10
N LEU A 216 -7.55 7.11 5.99
CA LEU A 216 -7.84 7.85 7.22
C LEU A 216 -6.63 7.86 8.15
N LEU A 217 -5.96 6.72 8.31
CA LEU A 217 -4.73 6.65 9.12
C LEU A 217 -3.61 7.56 8.58
N SER A 218 -3.59 7.82 7.28
CA SER A 218 -2.59 8.69 6.64
C SER A 218 -2.74 10.18 6.98
N TYR A 219 -3.78 10.60 7.70
CA TYR A 219 -3.82 11.95 8.28
C TYR A 219 -2.76 12.15 9.36
N LEU A 220 -2.36 11.08 10.05
CA LEU A 220 -1.32 11.10 11.10
C LEU A 220 0.11 11.11 10.52
N THR A 221 0.26 11.32 9.21
CA THR A 221 1.56 11.22 8.54
C THR A 221 2.57 12.26 8.99
N VAL A 222 3.73 11.77 9.42
CA VAL A 222 4.85 12.60 9.87
C VAL A 222 5.66 13.12 8.67
N PHE A 223 6.10 12.24 7.77
CA PHE A 223 6.96 12.60 6.64
C PHE A 223 6.15 12.96 5.39
N ARG A 224 5.69 14.21 5.33
CA ARG A 224 4.96 14.73 4.17
C ARG A 224 5.85 14.91 2.94
N ILE A 225 5.25 14.83 1.75
CA ILE A 225 5.93 15.09 0.47
C ILE A 225 6.21 16.59 0.36
N LYS A 226 7.47 16.96 0.12
CA LYS A 226 7.90 18.35 -0.02
C LYS A 226 7.46 18.95 -1.36
N ARG A 227 7.22 20.26 -1.37
CA ARG A 227 6.88 21.07 -2.56
C ARG A 227 7.65 22.38 -2.52
N TRP A 228 8.08 22.84 -3.69
CA TRP A 228 8.65 24.18 -3.89
C TRP A 228 7.53 25.21 -4.06
N SER A 229 7.84 26.50 -3.86
CA SER A 229 6.93 27.62 -4.12
C SER A 229 6.40 27.65 -5.56
N GLU A 230 7.23 27.27 -6.52
CA GLU A 230 6.92 27.25 -7.94
C GLU A 230 5.98 26.10 -8.32
N CYS A 231 5.68 25.20 -7.37
CA CYS A 231 4.69 24.13 -7.57
C CYS A 231 3.24 24.64 -7.63
N ASP A 232 2.97 25.89 -7.24
CA ASP A 232 1.62 26.45 -7.30
C ASP A 232 1.14 26.62 -8.75
N THR A 233 2.06 27.00 -9.66
CA THR A 233 1.79 27.15 -11.09
C THR A 233 2.13 25.88 -11.88
N CYS A 234 3.13 25.11 -11.44
CA CYS A 234 3.53 23.86 -12.09
C CYS A 234 2.53 22.72 -11.84
N ARG A 235 2.07 22.06 -12.91
CA ARG A 235 1.10 20.94 -12.84
C ARG A 235 1.68 19.59 -13.27
N ILE A 236 3.01 19.47 -13.41
CA ILE A 236 3.66 18.25 -13.92
C ILE A 236 3.41 17.05 -13.00
N CYS A 237 3.65 17.20 -11.69
CA CYS A 237 3.38 16.12 -10.73
C CYS A 237 1.88 15.77 -10.64
N GLN A 238 1.00 16.75 -10.85
CA GLN A 238 -0.45 16.51 -10.90
C GLN A 238 -0.84 15.65 -12.10
N LYS A 239 -0.26 15.91 -13.28
CA LYS A 239 -0.50 15.14 -14.51
C LYS A 239 0.11 13.73 -14.44
N ALA A 240 1.28 13.61 -13.81
CA ALA A 240 1.95 12.32 -13.65
C ALA A 240 1.32 11.41 -12.58
N CYS A 241 0.43 11.92 -11.73
CA CYS A 241 -0.17 11.15 -10.65
C CYS A 241 -1.25 10.19 -11.17
N GLN A 242 -0.90 8.91 -11.31
CA GLN A 242 -1.82 7.83 -11.73
C GLN A 242 -2.99 7.60 -10.74
N TRP A 243 -2.87 8.13 -9.53
CA TRP A 243 -3.85 8.01 -8.45
C TRP A 243 -4.77 9.22 -8.33
N GLY A 244 -4.45 10.31 -9.04
CA GLY A 244 -5.19 11.58 -9.00
C GLY A 244 -5.16 12.30 -7.64
N ALA A 245 -4.26 11.92 -6.75
CA ALA A 245 -4.14 12.45 -5.38
C ALA A 245 -3.54 13.87 -5.28
N ILE A 246 -3.13 14.48 -6.38
CA ILE A 246 -2.44 15.78 -6.40
C ILE A 246 -3.33 16.83 -7.07
N GLU A 247 -3.47 17.98 -6.42
CA GLU A 247 -4.21 19.17 -6.86
C GLU A 247 -3.32 20.41 -6.76
N GLY A 248 -2.61 20.70 -7.85
CA GLY A 248 -1.59 21.74 -7.88
C GLY A 248 -0.53 21.46 -6.82
N PRO A 249 -0.36 22.34 -5.82
CA PRO A 249 0.58 22.12 -4.73
C PRO A 249 0.03 21.13 -3.67
N LYS A 250 -1.29 21.01 -3.54
CA LYS A 250 -1.93 20.23 -2.46
C LYS A 250 -1.93 18.75 -2.80
N ILE A 251 -1.60 17.92 -1.80
CA ILE A 251 -1.63 16.47 -1.90
C ILE A 251 -2.71 15.95 -0.94
N LEU A 252 -3.69 15.23 -1.49
CA LEU A 252 -4.71 14.55 -0.71
C LEU A 252 -4.10 13.29 -0.09
N MET A 253 -3.81 13.33 1.21
CA MET A 253 -3.15 12.22 1.91
C MET A 253 -4.01 10.94 1.94
N THR A 254 -5.33 11.08 1.97
CA THR A 254 -6.29 9.97 1.90
C THR A 254 -6.30 9.26 0.55
N GLU A 255 -5.82 9.91 -0.51
CA GLU A 255 -5.78 9.39 -1.89
C GLU A 255 -4.34 9.09 -2.37
N CYS A 256 -3.32 9.62 -1.70
CA CYS A 256 -1.94 9.31 -2.01
C CYS A 256 -1.58 7.88 -1.54
N VAL A 257 -1.10 7.02 -2.44
CA VAL A 257 -0.59 5.68 -2.07
C VAL A 257 0.93 5.65 -1.84
N ARG A 258 1.58 6.82 -1.82
CA ARG A 258 3.03 6.94 -1.68
C ARG A 258 3.83 6.09 -2.69
N CYS A 259 3.46 6.14 -3.97
CA CYS A 259 4.14 5.45 -5.08
C CYS A 259 5.44 6.13 -5.57
N ASP A 260 5.89 7.21 -4.90
CA ASP A 260 7.13 7.98 -5.12
C ASP A 260 7.40 8.53 -6.53
N ASP A 261 6.50 8.36 -7.50
CA ASP A 261 6.64 8.90 -8.86
C ASP A 261 6.76 10.43 -8.88
N CYS A 262 5.96 11.11 -8.06
CA CYS A 262 6.04 12.57 -7.93
C CYS A 262 7.31 13.03 -7.19
N GLU A 263 7.86 12.22 -6.28
CA GLU A 263 9.11 12.53 -5.58
C GLU A 263 10.32 12.35 -6.48
N ARG A 264 10.29 11.36 -7.39
CA ARG A 264 11.28 11.22 -8.46
C ARG A 264 11.27 12.43 -9.39
N LEU A 265 10.08 12.82 -9.86
CA LEU A 265 9.93 14.01 -10.73
C LEU A 265 10.36 15.30 -10.03
N TYR A 266 10.14 15.40 -8.71
CA TYR A 266 10.60 16.52 -7.90
C TYR A 266 12.15 16.58 -7.81
N ALA A 267 12.80 15.42 -7.72
CA ALA A 267 14.26 15.31 -7.62
C ALA A 267 14.98 15.37 -8.99
N ASP A 268 14.26 15.16 -10.09
CA ASP A 268 14.80 15.18 -11.45
C ASP A 268 15.17 16.61 -11.89
N THR A 269 16.46 16.88 -12.01
CA THR A 269 17.00 18.20 -12.38
C THR A 269 16.69 18.59 -13.84
N ALA A 270 16.45 17.61 -14.71
CA ALA A 270 16.15 17.84 -16.12
C ALA A 270 14.64 18.07 -16.36
N ARG A 271 13.77 17.44 -15.56
CA ARG A 271 12.31 17.52 -15.75
C ARG A 271 11.63 18.56 -14.86
N CYS A 272 12.12 18.79 -13.65
CA CYS A 272 11.50 19.74 -12.72
C CYS A 272 11.78 21.19 -13.15
N PRO A 273 10.74 22.03 -13.36
CA PRO A 273 10.94 23.43 -13.76
C PRO A 273 11.78 24.24 -12.76
N HIS A 274 11.66 23.97 -11.46
CA HIS A 274 12.46 24.65 -10.43
C HIS A 274 13.97 24.48 -10.67
N TRP A 275 14.43 23.24 -10.84
CA TRP A 275 15.84 22.96 -11.12
C TRP A 275 16.31 23.55 -12.45
N ARG A 276 15.45 23.52 -13.48
CA ARG A 276 15.76 24.14 -14.77
C ARG A 276 15.89 25.66 -14.68
N ILE A 277 15.08 26.32 -13.87
CA ILE A 277 15.17 27.77 -13.64
C ILE A 277 16.48 28.11 -12.92
N ILE A 278 16.85 27.32 -11.91
CA ILE A 278 18.14 27.49 -11.21
C ILE A 278 19.32 27.30 -12.16
N ASP A 279 19.32 26.26 -12.99
CA ASP A 279 20.36 25.99 -13.99
C ASP A 279 20.43 27.07 -15.07
N TYR A 280 19.28 27.59 -15.52
CA TYR A 280 19.24 28.71 -16.47
C TYR A 280 19.82 29.98 -15.86
N ASN A 281 19.43 30.31 -14.62
CA ASN A 281 19.90 31.51 -13.94
C ASN A 281 21.40 31.44 -13.62
N SER A 282 21.92 30.28 -13.21
CA SER A 282 23.36 30.10 -12.95
C SER A 282 24.20 30.30 -14.21
N LYS A 283 23.75 29.76 -15.35
CA LYS A 283 24.39 29.97 -16.66
C LYS A 283 24.30 31.43 -17.12
N LYS A 284 23.16 32.09 -16.91
CA LYS A 284 23.00 33.51 -17.24
C LYS A 284 23.98 34.39 -16.44
N ILE A 285 24.13 34.13 -15.14
CA ILE A 285 25.08 34.85 -14.28
C ILE A 285 26.53 34.61 -14.73
N ALA A 286 26.88 33.38 -15.14
CA ALA A 286 28.22 33.05 -15.63
C ALA A 286 28.60 33.77 -16.95
N VAL A 287 27.62 34.19 -17.75
CA VAL A 287 27.82 34.88 -19.04
C VAL A 287 27.77 36.41 -18.90
N LEU A 288 27.22 36.93 -17.80
CA LEU A 288 27.25 38.36 -17.53
C LEU A 288 28.70 38.78 -17.24
N PRO A 289 29.30 39.68 -18.05
CA PRO A 289 30.62 40.21 -17.73
C PRO A 289 30.52 40.87 -16.36
N LEU A 290 31.41 40.48 -15.45
CA LEU A 290 31.61 41.17 -14.17
C LEU A 290 32.11 42.58 -14.49
N LEU A 291 31.19 43.48 -14.84
CA LEU A 291 31.50 44.89 -14.93
C LEU A 291 31.90 45.31 -13.52
N PRO A 292 33.13 45.83 -13.31
CA PRO A 292 33.52 46.34 -12.01
C PRO A 292 32.51 47.41 -11.62
N VAL A 293 31.83 47.19 -10.50
CA VAL A 293 31.03 48.22 -9.84
C VAL A 293 32.02 49.31 -9.46
N ARG A 294 31.96 50.44 -10.18
CA ARG A 294 32.80 51.61 -9.97
C ARG A 294 32.17 52.51 -8.93
#